data_AF-E9GAZ4-F1
#
_entry.id   AF-E9GAZ4-F1
#
_cell.length_a   1.000
_cell.length_b   1.000
_cell.length_c   1.000
_cell.angle_alpha   90.00
_cell.angle_beta   90.00
_cell.angle_gamma   90.00
#
_symmetry.space_group_name_H-M   'P 1'
#
loop_
_entity.id
_entity.type
_entity.pdbx_description
1 polymer ?
#
loop_
_entity_poly.entity_id
_entity_poly.type
_entity_poly.pdbx_seq_one_letter_code
_entity_poly.pdbx_strand_id
1 'polypeptide(L)'
;MEAELKGQVIFSISFIVPITNGLTTTPANNQEENQDLGEWWIESSVPTAASVMSTINEKCFQHSQKFLTSLRSRLPWAVKMYESSGKLVKNLIYAERSDNVHHGSGLFDECLSVQSEGVPFQGQYCSVFFGLKLIDQEESALGHRNDTNSFNEEEPNEHISNFQKPSVSFCLPSTCSAGDLRSAVAQLVGFRVINQNNYSIVTISSENYCYTEEKIHASRTTFDFLTLAVL
;
A
#
# COMPACT_ATOMS: atom_id res chain seq x y z
N MET A 1 45.51 49.79 -41.28
CA MET A 1 44.35 50.37 -40.58
C MET A 1 43.36 49.23 -40.40
N GLU A 2 43.02 48.97 -39.14
CA GLU A 2 42.55 47.71 -38.58
C GLU A 2 41.22 47.17 -39.12
N ALA A 3 41.10 45.84 -39.10
CA ALA A 3 39.87 45.09 -39.27
C ALA A 3 39.25 44.84 -37.88
N GLU A 4 37.99 45.23 -37.68
CA GLU A 4 37.21 44.83 -36.51
C GLU A 4 36.53 43.47 -36.75
N LEU A 5 36.98 42.45 -36.02
CA LEU A 5 36.30 41.17 -35.88
C LEU A 5 35.36 41.23 -34.68
N LYS A 6 34.04 41.16 -34.90
CA LYS A 6 33.04 40.99 -33.83
C LYS A 6 33.13 39.56 -33.28
N GLY A 7 33.76 39.41 -32.11
CA GLY A 7 33.78 38.16 -31.34
C GLY A 7 32.54 38.03 -30.46
N GLN A 8 31.79 36.94 -30.63
CA GLN A 8 30.69 36.54 -29.76
C GLN A 8 31.21 35.49 -28.77
N VAL A 9 31.12 35.76 -27.46
CA VAL A 9 31.59 34.83 -26.42
C VAL A 9 30.51 33.79 -26.16
N ILE A 10 30.81 32.53 -26.46
CA ILE A 10 29.99 31.36 -26.10
C ILE A 10 30.65 30.70 -24.90
N PHE A 11 29.97 30.70 -23.74
CA PHE A 11 30.40 29.92 -22.58
C PHE A 11 29.89 28.48 -22.71
N SER A 12 30.81 27.52 -22.78
CA SER A 12 30.53 26.09 -22.66
C SER A 12 31.06 25.61 -21.31
N ILE A 13 30.20 25.01 -20.48
CA ILE A 13 30.58 24.40 -19.21
C ILE A 13 30.77 22.91 -19.48
N SER A 14 32.01 22.45 -19.47
CA SER A 14 32.36 21.03 -19.57
C SER A 14 32.59 20.47 -18.16
N PHE A 15 31.80 19.49 -17.75
CA PHE A 15 32.04 18.74 -16.52
C PHE A 15 32.99 17.58 -16.82
N ILE A 16 34.13 17.54 -16.12
CA ILE A 16 35.00 16.37 -16.10
C ILE A 16 34.38 15.39 -15.12
N VAL A 17 33.81 14.29 -15.62
CA VAL A 17 33.41 13.16 -14.79
C VAL A 17 34.67 12.36 -14.46
N PRO A 18 35.06 12.20 -13.19
CA PRO A 18 36.20 11.36 -12.85
C PRO A 18 35.86 9.90 -13.13
N ILE A 19 36.70 9.23 -13.91
CA ILE A 19 36.66 7.78 -14.07
C ILE A 19 37.31 7.20 -12.81
N THR A 20 36.49 6.70 -11.88
CA THR A 20 36.99 5.92 -10.75
C THR A 20 37.25 4.50 -11.22
N ASN A 21 38.52 4.15 -11.41
CA ASN A 21 38.93 2.77 -11.58
C ASN A 21 38.71 2.01 -10.27
N GLY A 22 37.93 0.92 -10.37
CA GLY A 22 37.82 -0.22 -9.45
C GLY A 22 38.11 0.01 -7.96
N LEU A 23 37.06 0.10 -7.15
CA LEU A 23 37.18 -0.13 -5.71
C LEU A 23 37.41 -1.62 -5.47
N THR A 24 38.63 -1.99 -5.08
CA THR A 24 38.95 -3.31 -4.54
C THR A 24 38.23 -3.44 -3.20
N THR A 25 37.21 -4.29 -3.13
CA THR A 25 36.52 -4.59 -1.87
C THR A 25 37.34 -5.60 -1.07
N THR A 26 38.01 -5.14 -0.02
CA THR A 26 38.32 -6.00 1.13
C THR A 26 37.05 -6.19 1.96
N PRO A 27 36.72 -7.42 2.40
CA PRO A 27 35.45 -7.70 3.06
C PRO A 27 35.49 -7.20 4.51
N ALA A 28 34.71 -6.17 4.80
CA ALA A 28 34.33 -5.82 6.17
C ALA A 28 32.81 -6.02 6.29
N ASN A 29 32.48 -7.06 7.04
CA ASN A 29 31.17 -7.53 7.45
C ASN A 29 30.22 -6.37 7.80
N ASN A 30 29.27 -6.02 6.92
CA ASN A 30 28.14 -5.08 7.16
C ASN A 30 27.08 -5.26 6.06
N GLN A 31 26.60 -6.50 5.86
CA GLN A 31 25.67 -6.84 4.77
C GLN A 31 24.21 -7.02 5.21
N GLU A 32 23.89 -6.87 6.50
CA GLU A 32 22.58 -7.28 7.04
C GLU A 32 21.55 -6.13 7.17
N GLU A 33 21.97 -4.88 7.35
CA GLU A 33 21.04 -3.79 7.71
C GLU A 33 20.34 -3.10 6.51
N ASN A 34 20.98 -3.04 5.34
CA ASN A 34 20.38 -2.40 4.15
C ASN A 34 19.45 -3.33 3.34
N GLN A 35 19.56 -4.64 3.51
CA GLN A 35 18.62 -5.59 2.89
C GLN A 35 17.28 -5.62 3.63
N ASP A 36 17.31 -5.50 4.95
CA ASP A 36 16.13 -5.55 5.83
C ASP A 36 15.15 -4.41 5.55
N LEU A 37 15.66 -3.18 5.37
CA LEU A 37 14.82 -2.04 5.02
C LEU A 37 14.16 -2.20 3.65
N GLY A 38 14.90 -2.72 2.65
CA GLY A 38 14.41 -2.92 1.30
C GLY A 38 13.25 -3.92 1.23
N GLU A 39 13.36 -5.05 1.93
CA GLU A 39 12.30 -6.06 2.02
C GLU A 39 11.09 -5.51 2.80
N TRP A 40 11.30 -4.76 3.90
CA TRP A 40 10.19 -4.17 4.66
C TRP A 40 9.32 -3.21 3.82
N TRP A 41 9.93 -2.36 2.98
CA TRP A 41 9.16 -1.47 2.10
C TRP A 41 8.32 -2.25 1.09
N ILE A 42 8.85 -3.35 0.55
CA ILE A 42 8.16 -4.21 -0.40
C ILE A 42 6.97 -4.90 0.28
N GLU A 43 7.18 -5.50 1.46
CA GLU A 43 6.13 -6.17 2.23
C GLU A 43 5.03 -5.20 2.68
N SER A 44 5.41 -3.97 3.04
CA SER A 44 4.46 -2.93 3.45
C SER A 44 3.53 -2.45 2.33
N SER A 45 3.93 -2.65 1.06
CA SER A 45 3.14 -2.29 -0.13
C SER A 45 2.38 -3.46 -0.73
N VAL A 46 2.66 -4.70 -0.28
CA VAL A 46 1.98 -5.93 -0.70
C VAL A 46 1.58 -6.75 0.54
N PRO A 47 0.70 -6.21 1.40
CA PRO A 47 0.42 -6.79 2.72
C PRO A 47 -0.12 -8.22 2.65
N THR A 48 -0.91 -8.55 1.62
CA THR A 48 -1.49 -9.89 1.41
C THR A 48 -0.45 -10.95 1.04
N ALA A 49 0.71 -10.57 0.51
CA ALA A 49 1.80 -11.52 0.24
C ALA A 49 2.58 -11.88 1.52
N ALA A 50 2.63 -10.97 2.49
CA ALA A 50 3.32 -11.17 3.77
C ALA A 50 2.42 -11.81 4.86
N SER A 51 1.11 -11.86 4.63
CA SER A 51 0.14 -12.40 5.60
C SER A 51 0.21 -13.93 5.75
N VAL A 52 -0.32 -14.43 6.88
CA VAL A 52 -0.48 -15.86 7.10
C VAL A 52 -1.62 -16.42 6.21
N MET A 53 -1.31 -17.44 5.40
CA MET A 53 -2.24 -18.03 4.44
C MET A 53 -3.57 -18.49 5.04
N SER A 54 -3.61 -18.94 6.30
CA SER A 54 -4.85 -19.36 6.96
C SER A 54 -5.83 -18.21 7.25
N THR A 55 -5.38 -16.96 7.16
CA THR A 55 -6.20 -15.78 7.47
C THR A 55 -6.76 -15.10 6.22
N ILE A 56 -6.31 -15.48 5.03
CA ILE A 56 -6.75 -14.89 3.77
C ILE A 56 -7.15 -15.95 2.73
N ASN A 57 -7.88 -15.54 1.71
CA ASN A 57 -8.29 -16.40 0.63
C ASN A 57 -7.08 -17.03 -0.10
N GLU A 58 -7.14 -18.34 -0.34
CA GLU A 58 -6.06 -19.10 -1.00
C GLU A 58 -5.67 -18.51 -2.37
N LYS A 59 -6.64 -18.12 -3.21
CA LYS A 59 -6.35 -17.51 -4.51
C LYS A 59 -5.71 -16.14 -4.35
N CYS A 60 -6.19 -15.33 -3.40
CA CYS A 60 -5.57 -14.05 -3.06
C CYS A 60 -4.11 -14.24 -2.64
N PHE A 61 -3.83 -15.20 -1.74
CA PHE A 61 -2.47 -15.51 -1.30
C PHE A 61 -1.58 -15.93 -2.48
N GLN A 62 -2.03 -16.91 -3.27
CA GLN A 62 -1.27 -17.40 -4.43
C GLN A 62 -0.96 -16.30 -5.44
N HIS A 63 -1.96 -15.47 -5.80
CA HIS A 63 -1.76 -14.36 -6.71
C HIS A 63 -0.87 -13.26 -6.12
N SER A 64 -0.97 -13.01 -4.81
CA SER A 64 -0.09 -12.07 -4.11
C SER A 64 1.37 -12.56 -4.08
N GLN A 65 1.61 -13.86 -3.93
CA GLN A 65 2.94 -14.46 -4.06
C GLN A 65 3.50 -14.34 -5.48
N LYS A 66 2.64 -14.53 -6.50
CA LYS A 66 3.03 -14.31 -7.90
C LYS A 66 3.35 -12.85 -8.18
N PHE A 67 2.57 -11.92 -7.63
CA PHE A 67 2.87 -10.50 -7.68
C PHE A 67 4.23 -10.20 -7.03
N LEU A 68 4.48 -10.64 -5.80
CA LEU A 68 5.75 -10.40 -5.11
C LEU A 68 6.96 -10.95 -5.89
N THR A 69 6.84 -12.16 -6.43
CA THR A 69 7.90 -12.78 -7.24
C THR A 69 8.15 -12.01 -8.54
N SER A 70 7.07 -11.54 -9.17
CA SER A 70 7.13 -10.73 -10.40
C SER A 70 7.71 -9.35 -10.15
N LEU A 71 7.43 -8.76 -8.98
CA LEU A 71 8.00 -7.49 -8.54
C LEU A 71 9.52 -7.60 -8.32
N ARG A 72 9.97 -8.67 -7.65
CA ARG A 72 11.41 -8.99 -7.50
C ARG A 72 12.08 -9.18 -8.86
N SER A 73 11.35 -9.70 -9.83
CA SER A 73 11.80 -9.86 -11.23
C SER A 73 11.62 -8.60 -12.08
N ARG A 74 11.11 -7.50 -11.50
CA ARG A 74 10.84 -6.21 -12.15
C ARG A 74 9.95 -6.29 -13.39
N LEU A 75 8.98 -7.20 -13.40
CA LEU A 75 8.00 -7.23 -14.48
C LEU A 75 7.21 -5.91 -14.49
N PRO A 76 6.99 -5.26 -15.66
CA PRO A 76 6.39 -3.94 -15.73
C PRO A 76 5.04 -3.82 -15.02
N TRP A 77 4.16 -4.83 -15.18
CA TRP A 77 2.85 -4.84 -14.52
C TRP A 77 2.98 -4.91 -13.00
N ALA A 78 3.97 -5.62 -12.47
CA ALA A 78 4.20 -5.76 -11.04
C ALA A 78 4.80 -4.49 -10.44
N VAL A 79 5.75 -3.86 -11.15
CA VAL A 79 6.27 -2.54 -10.75
C VAL A 79 5.13 -1.52 -10.73
N LYS A 80 4.28 -1.52 -11.76
CA LYS A 80 3.11 -0.65 -11.82
C LYS A 80 2.15 -0.87 -10.65
N MET A 81 1.83 -2.12 -10.28
CA MET A 81 1.05 -2.40 -9.07
C MET A 81 1.70 -1.83 -7.80
N TYR A 82 3.00 -2.07 -7.61
CA TYR A 82 3.74 -1.60 -6.44
C TYR A 82 3.74 -0.06 -6.34
N GLU A 83 3.98 0.65 -7.44
CA GLU A 83 3.95 2.11 -7.49
C GLU A 83 2.54 2.68 -7.34
N SER A 84 1.52 1.89 -7.69
CA SER A 84 0.11 2.23 -7.49
C SER A 84 -0.38 1.99 -6.06
N SER A 85 0.41 1.31 -5.22
CA SER A 85 0.12 1.14 -3.80
C SER A 85 0.65 2.31 -2.98
N GLY A 86 -0.13 2.72 -1.98
CA GLY A 86 0.34 3.50 -0.86
C GLY A 86 1.34 2.72 -0.01
N LYS A 87 2.03 3.44 0.87
CA LYS A 87 3.01 2.85 1.80
C LYS A 87 2.54 3.03 3.22
N LEU A 88 2.59 1.95 4.00
CA LEU A 88 2.37 2.03 5.45
C LEU A 88 3.58 2.75 6.06
N VAL A 89 3.41 4.00 6.44
CA VAL A 89 4.42 4.71 7.21
C VAL A 89 4.27 4.35 8.68
N LYS A 90 5.39 4.05 9.37
CA LYS A 90 5.40 3.71 10.81
C LYS A 90 4.67 4.76 11.67
N ASN A 91 4.60 5.99 11.19
CA ASN A 91 4.00 7.14 11.86
C ASN A 91 2.58 7.49 11.43
N LEU A 92 1.88 6.65 10.66
CA LEU A 92 0.54 6.96 10.12
C LEU A 92 -0.49 7.31 11.22
N ILE A 93 -0.23 6.89 12.47
CA ILE A 93 -1.16 6.98 13.60
C ILE A 93 -0.55 7.72 14.80
N TYR A 94 0.36 8.67 14.59
CA TYR A 94 0.66 9.71 15.60
C TYR A 94 -0.31 10.88 15.41
N ALA A 95 -1.60 10.62 15.57
CA ALA A 95 -2.66 11.61 15.45
C ALA A 95 -3.16 12.12 16.81
N GLU A 96 -2.36 12.01 17.88
CA GLU A 96 -2.61 12.87 19.04
C GLU A 96 -2.22 14.31 18.66
N ARG A 97 -3.19 15.06 18.13
CA ARG A 97 -3.16 16.52 17.82
C ARG A 97 -2.51 16.97 16.50
N SER A 98 -2.72 16.25 15.40
CA SER A 98 -2.48 16.82 14.06
C SER A 98 -3.81 16.95 13.33
N ASP A 99 -4.16 18.17 12.92
CA ASP A 99 -5.28 18.45 12.01
C ASP A 99 -5.05 17.85 10.60
N ASN A 100 -3.86 17.29 10.35
CA ASN A 100 -3.51 16.63 9.10
C ASN A 100 -3.71 15.12 9.23
N VAL A 101 -4.87 14.63 8.78
CA VAL A 101 -5.13 13.20 8.59
C VAL A 101 -4.24 12.70 7.46
N HIS A 102 -3.42 11.68 7.73
CA HIS A 102 -2.55 11.11 6.71
C HIS A 102 -3.30 10.09 5.84
N HIS A 103 -3.31 10.34 4.52
CA HIS A 103 -3.87 9.44 3.52
C HIS A 103 -2.77 9.02 2.53
N GLY A 104 -2.45 7.73 2.48
CA GLY A 104 -1.53 7.14 1.51
C GLY A 104 -2.29 6.53 0.34
N SER A 105 -2.76 7.34 -0.61
CA SER A 105 -3.73 6.91 -1.61
C SER A 105 -3.17 6.10 -2.78
N GLY A 106 -1.86 6.05 -3.03
CA GLY A 106 -1.35 5.40 -4.25
C GLY A 106 -1.93 6.00 -5.55
N LEU A 107 -1.79 5.28 -6.68
CA LEU A 107 -2.27 5.73 -8.00
C LEU A 107 -3.48 4.90 -8.43
N PHE A 108 -4.68 5.49 -8.30
CA PHE A 108 -5.96 4.83 -8.57
C PHE A 108 -6.07 4.30 -10.01
N ASP A 109 -6.00 5.19 -11.00
CA ASP A 109 -6.17 4.83 -12.42
C ASP A 109 -5.07 3.88 -12.93
N GLU A 110 -3.85 4.04 -12.41
CA GLU A 110 -2.74 3.14 -12.74
C GLU A 110 -2.99 1.75 -12.18
N CYS A 111 -3.52 1.61 -10.96
CA CYS A 111 -3.86 0.30 -10.42
C CYS A 111 -4.92 -0.40 -11.28
N LEU A 112 -5.97 0.31 -11.66
CA LEU A 112 -7.09 -0.27 -12.39
C LEU A 112 -6.71 -0.73 -13.80
N SER A 113 -5.73 -0.08 -14.41
CA SER A 113 -5.21 -0.44 -15.73
C SER A 113 -4.16 -1.56 -15.71
N VAL A 114 -3.88 -2.16 -14.54
CA VAL A 114 -2.99 -3.32 -14.45
C VAL A 114 -3.67 -4.56 -15.03
N GLN A 115 -2.98 -5.17 -15.99
CA GLN A 115 -3.27 -6.52 -16.47
C GLN A 115 -2.05 -7.40 -16.16
N SER A 116 -2.23 -8.45 -15.37
CA SER A 116 -1.13 -9.35 -15.05
C SER A 116 -0.88 -10.33 -16.19
N GLU A 117 0.32 -10.27 -16.77
CA GLU A 117 0.69 -11.18 -17.86
C GLU A 117 0.98 -12.58 -17.30
N GLY A 118 0.27 -13.60 -17.81
CA GLY A 118 0.48 -15.00 -17.42
C GLY A 118 -0.09 -15.39 -16.04
N VAL A 119 -0.80 -14.48 -15.36
CA VAL A 119 -1.52 -14.75 -14.12
C VAL A 119 -2.97 -14.25 -14.28
N PRO A 120 -4.01 -15.04 -13.94
CA PRO A 120 -5.39 -14.69 -14.24
C PRO A 120 -6.00 -13.76 -13.16
N PHE A 121 -5.52 -12.52 -13.08
CA PHE A 121 -6.14 -11.44 -12.30
C PHE A 121 -5.98 -10.07 -12.98
N GLN A 122 -6.68 -9.06 -12.47
CA GLN A 122 -6.47 -7.65 -12.80
C GLN A 122 -6.15 -6.86 -11.54
N GLY A 123 -5.65 -5.64 -11.68
CA GLY A 123 -5.46 -4.75 -10.54
C GLY A 123 -6.80 -4.42 -9.85
N GLN A 124 -6.79 -4.42 -8.53
CA GLN A 124 -7.90 -3.98 -7.70
C GLN A 124 -7.38 -2.95 -6.70
N TYR A 125 -7.95 -1.76 -6.75
CA TYR A 125 -7.61 -0.67 -5.84
C TYR A 125 -8.50 -0.76 -4.60
N CYS A 126 -7.90 -1.00 -3.44
CA CYS A 126 -8.62 -1.13 -2.17
C CYS A 126 -8.08 -0.17 -1.12
N SER A 127 -8.97 0.50 -0.39
CA SER A 127 -8.60 1.40 0.71
C SER A 127 -8.85 0.77 2.08
N VAL A 128 -7.89 0.92 3.00
CA VAL A 128 -8.06 0.58 4.42
C VAL A 128 -7.95 1.85 5.27
N PHE A 129 -8.81 1.94 6.27
CA PHE A 129 -8.87 3.04 7.24
C PHE A 129 -8.43 2.56 8.62
N PHE A 130 -7.86 3.46 9.42
CA PHE A 130 -7.28 3.12 10.71
C PHE A 130 -8.00 3.80 11.88
N GLY A 131 -8.35 3.02 12.90
CA GLY A 131 -8.85 3.48 14.19
C GLY A 131 -7.95 3.04 15.33
N LEU A 132 -8.20 3.58 16.53
CA LEU A 132 -7.57 3.16 17.78
C LEU A 132 -8.63 2.64 18.73
N LYS A 133 -8.37 1.49 19.36
CA LYS A 133 -9.19 0.92 20.45
C LYS A 133 -8.29 0.68 21.66
N LEU A 134 -8.68 1.19 22.83
CA LEU A 134 -7.97 0.95 24.08
C LEU A 134 -7.98 -0.55 24.41
N ILE A 135 -6.83 -1.09 24.82
CA ILE A 135 -6.70 -2.46 25.31
C ILE A 135 -6.77 -2.38 26.84
N ASP A 136 -7.92 -2.71 27.41
CA ASP A 136 -8.08 -2.77 28.87
C ASP A 136 -7.31 -3.99 29.42
N GLN A 137 -6.56 -3.79 30.52
CA GLN A 137 -5.66 -4.80 31.11
C GLN A 137 -6.38 -6.03 31.70
N GLU A 138 -7.71 -6.05 31.80
CA GLU A 138 -8.46 -7.16 32.41
C GLU A 138 -8.65 -8.37 31.49
N GLU A 139 -8.50 -8.25 30.16
CA GLU A 139 -8.58 -9.40 29.24
C GLU A 139 -7.29 -10.23 29.16
N SER A 140 -6.19 -9.77 29.79
CA SER A 140 -4.89 -10.46 29.75
C SER A 140 -4.71 -11.54 30.85
N ALA A 141 -5.72 -11.77 31.70
CA ALA A 141 -5.66 -12.69 32.83
C ALA A 141 -6.41 -14.03 32.64
N LEU A 142 -6.95 -14.32 31.46
CA LEU A 142 -7.58 -15.62 31.16
C LEU A 142 -6.85 -16.34 30.04
N GLY A 143 -5.75 -16.98 30.41
CA GLY A 143 -5.14 -18.04 29.62
C GLY A 143 -6.12 -19.20 29.40
N HIS A 144 -6.05 -19.78 28.20
CA HIS A 144 -6.65 -21.06 27.82
C HIS A 144 -8.16 -21.18 28.06
N ARG A 145 -8.93 -20.58 27.16
CA ARG A 145 -10.31 -20.99 26.95
C ARG A 145 -10.44 -21.52 25.52
N ASN A 146 -10.69 -22.82 25.39
CA ASN A 146 -11.22 -23.44 24.18
C ASN A 146 -12.64 -22.89 23.94
N ASP A 147 -12.74 -21.64 23.50
CA ASP A 147 -14.00 -21.05 23.11
C ASP A 147 -14.03 -21.02 21.57
N THR A 148 -14.72 -22.03 21.04
CA THR A 148 -15.37 -22.01 19.73
C THR A 148 -16.47 -20.95 19.74
N ASN A 149 -16.10 -19.69 19.94
CA ASN A 149 -16.97 -18.55 19.73
C ASN A 149 -16.29 -17.67 18.70
N SER A 150 -16.84 -17.77 17.49
CA SER A 150 -16.81 -16.76 16.43
C SER A 150 -16.47 -15.39 17.01
N PHE A 151 -15.26 -14.89 16.73
CA PHE A 151 -15.10 -13.45 16.60
C PHE A 151 -16.09 -13.06 15.53
N ASN A 152 -17.26 -12.59 15.94
CA ASN A 152 -18.12 -11.84 15.06
C ASN A 152 -17.33 -10.56 14.78
N GLU A 153 -16.45 -10.62 13.78
CA GLU A 153 -16.02 -9.44 13.05
C GLU A 153 -17.31 -8.82 12.55
N GLU A 154 -17.88 -7.91 13.35
CA GLU A 154 -18.92 -7.03 12.87
C GLU A 154 -18.34 -6.34 11.63
N GLU A 155 -18.97 -6.60 10.48
CA GLU A 155 -18.66 -5.86 9.26
C GLU A 155 -18.65 -4.37 9.62
N PRO A 156 -17.56 -3.64 9.34
CA PRO A 156 -17.45 -2.27 9.77
C PRO A 156 -18.60 -1.46 9.17
N ASN A 157 -19.50 -0.99 10.03
CA ASN A 157 -20.65 -0.20 9.60
C ASN A 157 -20.11 1.06 8.88
N GLU A 158 -20.50 1.25 7.63
CA GLU A 158 -19.97 2.33 6.78
C GLU A 158 -20.46 3.68 7.29
N HIS A 159 -19.63 4.31 8.11
CA HIS A 159 -19.94 5.60 8.70
C HIS A 159 -19.14 6.69 7.96
N ILE A 160 -19.77 7.83 7.65
CA ILE A 160 -19.14 9.00 6.99
C ILE A 160 -17.83 9.42 7.71
N SER A 161 -17.73 9.14 9.00
CA SER A 161 -16.52 9.36 9.82
C SER A 161 -15.29 8.55 9.40
N ASN A 162 -15.43 7.47 8.61
CA ASN A 162 -14.29 6.68 8.16
C ASN A 162 -13.38 7.49 7.23
N PHE A 163 -13.92 8.38 6.40
CA PHE A 163 -13.12 9.27 5.55
C PHE A 163 -12.29 10.28 6.35
N GLN A 164 -12.63 10.53 7.62
CA GLN A 164 -11.84 11.38 8.52
C GLN A 164 -10.74 10.59 9.25
N LYS A 165 -10.68 9.27 9.06
CA LYS A 165 -9.62 8.42 9.62
C LYS A 165 -8.42 8.40 8.67
N PRO A 166 -7.20 8.24 9.20
CA PRO A 166 -6.04 7.94 8.38
C PRO A 166 -6.35 6.72 7.49
N SER A 167 -5.87 6.75 6.26
CA SER A 167 -6.09 5.64 5.34
C SER A 167 -4.87 5.37 4.47
N VAL A 168 -4.77 4.15 3.97
CA VAL A 168 -3.82 3.75 2.94
C VAL A 168 -4.57 2.93 1.91
N SER A 169 -4.24 3.12 0.65
CA SER A 169 -4.81 2.35 -0.44
C SER A 169 -3.76 1.46 -1.07
N PHE A 170 -4.16 0.27 -1.49
CA PHE A 170 -3.29 -0.75 -2.04
C PHE A 170 -3.79 -1.18 -3.40
N CYS A 171 -2.86 -1.47 -4.30
CA CYS A 171 -3.14 -2.19 -5.53
C CYS A 171 -2.88 -3.68 -5.31
N LEU A 172 -3.97 -4.45 -5.25
CA LEU A 172 -3.97 -5.88 -4.97
C LEU A 172 -4.41 -6.67 -6.22
N PRO A 173 -4.14 -7.98 -6.28
CA PRO A 173 -4.83 -8.86 -7.21
C PRO A 173 -6.34 -8.81 -6.99
N SER A 174 -7.14 -8.76 -8.06
CA SER A 174 -8.62 -8.75 -7.98
C SER A 174 -9.26 -9.98 -7.34
N THR A 175 -8.47 -11.02 -7.08
CA THR A 175 -8.88 -12.18 -6.28
C THR A 175 -8.86 -11.95 -4.78
N CYS A 176 -8.32 -10.83 -4.32
CA CYS A 176 -8.35 -10.42 -2.93
C CYS A 176 -9.67 -9.70 -2.61
N SER A 177 -10.16 -9.93 -1.41
CA SER A 177 -11.31 -9.23 -0.84
C SER A 177 -10.86 -8.10 0.10
N ALA A 178 -11.79 -7.21 0.43
CA ALA A 178 -11.60 -6.22 1.49
C ALA A 178 -11.26 -6.87 2.84
N GLY A 179 -11.83 -8.06 3.11
CA GLY A 179 -11.53 -8.87 4.29
C GLY A 179 -10.08 -9.37 4.30
N ASP A 180 -9.57 -9.85 3.16
CA ASP A 180 -8.18 -10.29 3.03
C ASP A 180 -7.21 -9.14 3.29
N LEU A 181 -7.47 -7.96 2.71
CA LEU A 181 -6.68 -6.76 2.95
C LEU A 181 -6.72 -6.36 4.43
N ARG A 182 -7.91 -6.33 5.03
CA ARG A 182 -8.10 -5.95 6.44
C ARG A 182 -7.28 -6.86 7.36
N SER A 183 -7.41 -8.18 7.18
CA SER A 183 -6.68 -9.19 7.94
C SER A 183 -5.16 -9.06 7.77
N ALA A 184 -4.70 -8.89 6.53
CA ALA A 184 -3.27 -8.76 6.22
C ALA A 184 -2.66 -7.49 6.85
N VAL A 185 -3.35 -6.35 6.73
CA VAL A 185 -2.87 -5.09 7.32
C VAL A 185 -2.91 -5.14 8.83
N ALA A 186 -3.94 -5.75 9.45
CA ALA A 186 -4.05 -5.89 10.90
C ALA A 186 -2.83 -6.61 11.51
N GLN A 187 -2.35 -7.67 10.84
CA GLN A 187 -1.15 -8.41 11.24
C GLN A 187 0.11 -7.54 11.20
N LEU A 188 0.21 -6.63 10.24
CA LEU A 188 1.37 -5.75 10.08
C LEU A 188 1.38 -4.58 11.08
N VAL A 189 0.21 -4.01 11.38
CA VAL A 189 0.14 -2.78 12.18
C VAL A 189 0.15 -3.06 13.69
N GLY A 190 -0.44 -4.15 14.16
CA GLY A 190 -0.40 -4.55 15.58
C GLY A 190 -0.96 -3.51 16.56
N PHE A 191 -0.30 -3.34 17.71
CA PHE A 191 -0.69 -2.40 18.77
C PHE A 191 0.31 -1.24 18.93
N ARG A 192 -0.09 -0.18 19.65
CA ARG A 192 0.72 0.99 19.98
C ARG A 192 0.60 1.35 21.44
N VAL A 193 1.64 2.00 21.98
CA VAL A 193 1.64 2.54 23.34
C VAL A 193 1.55 4.06 23.23
N ILE A 194 0.49 4.65 23.77
CA ILE A 194 0.25 6.09 23.79
C ILE A 194 -0.07 6.49 25.23
N ASN A 195 0.68 7.44 25.80
CA ASN A 195 0.47 7.91 27.18
C ASN A 195 0.33 6.78 28.22
N GLN A 196 1.20 5.76 28.14
CA GLN A 196 1.23 4.55 29.00
C GLN A 196 0.05 3.57 28.81
N ASN A 197 -0.85 3.85 27.88
CA ASN A 197 -1.96 2.97 27.53
C ASN A 197 -1.65 2.22 26.24
N ASN A 198 -2.05 0.94 26.19
CA ASN A 198 -1.96 0.13 24.98
C ASN A 198 -3.22 0.34 24.14
N TYR A 199 -3.03 0.63 22.86
CA TYR A 199 -4.10 0.75 21.88
C TYR A 199 -3.89 -0.27 20.76
N SER A 200 -4.93 -1.05 20.46
CA SER A 200 -4.98 -1.86 19.27
C SER A 200 -5.31 -0.96 18.07
N ILE A 201 -4.57 -1.11 16.97
CA ILE A 201 -4.91 -0.45 15.72
C ILE A 201 -6.02 -1.27 15.06
N VAL A 202 -7.18 -0.66 14.90
CA VAL A 202 -8.33 -1.26 14.21
C VAL A 202 -8.24 -0.91 12.73
N THR A 203 -8.19 -1.94 11.88
CA THR A 203 -8.21 -1.79 10.42
C THR A 203 -9.65 -1.94 9.90
N ILE A 204 -10.09 -1.01 9.08
CA ILE A 204 -11.44 -0.95 8.53
C ILE A 204 -11.33 -0.98 7.00
N SER A 205 -11.94 -1.99 6.37
CA SER A 205 -12.05 -2.10 4.92
C SER A 205 -13.34 -2.83 4.57
N SER A 206 -14.00 -2.41 3.49
CA SER A 206 -15.23 -3.03 2.96
C SER A 206 -15.12 -3.13 1.43
N GLU A 207 -15.94 -3.98 0.83
CA GLU A 207 -15.95 -4.15 -0.63
C GLU A 207 -16.30 -2.85 -1.37
N ASN A 208 -17.00 -1.91 -0.72
CA ASN A 208 -17.30 -0.61 -1.32
C ASN A 208 -16.07 0.29 -1.44
N TYR A 209 -15.00 0.00 -0.70
CA TYR A 209 -13.70 0.67 -0.82
C TYR A 209 -12.73 -0.04 -1.77
N CYS A 210 -13.19 -1.10 -2.46
CA CYS A 210 -12.44 -1.88 -3.44
C CYS A 210 -13.01 -1.68 -4.86
N TYR A 211 -12.15 -1.37 -5.81
CA TYR A 211 -12.51 -1.04 -7.18
C TYR A 211 -11.68 -1.83 -8.18
N THR A 212 -12.36 -2.31 -9.23
CA THR A 212 -11.75 -2.85 -10.43
C THR A 212 -12.26 -2.08 -11.64
N GLU A 213 -11.54 -2.16 -12.76
CA GLU A 213 -11.99 -1.57 -14.04
C GLU A 213 -13.41 -2.04 -14.38
N GLU A 214 -13.67 -3.35 -14.30
CA GLU A 214 -14.98 -3.95 -14.52
C GLU A 214 -16.09 -3.38 -13.61
N LYS A 215 -15.81 -3.21 -12.31
CA LYS A 215 -16.78 -2.69 -11.33
C LYS A 215 -17.16 -1.25 -11.65
N ILE A 216 -16.20 -0.42 -12.08
CA ILE A 216 -16.47 0.98 -12.45
C ILE A 216 -17.31 1.04 -13.72
N HIS A 217 -16.98 0.25 -14.74
CA HIS A 217 -17.76 0.20 -15.97
C HIS A 217 -19.20 -0.28 -15.72
N ALA A 218 -19.39 -1.32 -14.91
CA ALA A 218 -20.73 -1.78 -14.53
C ALA A 218 -21.54 -0.68 -13.83
N SER A 219 -20.91 0.06 -12.92
CA SER A 219 -21.57 1.19 -12.23
C SER A 219 -21.92 2.34 -13.18
N ARG A 220 -21.12 2.60 -14.21
CA ARG A 220 -21.40 3.68 -15.17
C ARG A 220 -22.58 3.33 -16.06
N THR A 221 -22.69 2.07 -16.50
CA THR A 221 -23.81 1.61 -17.34
C THR A 221 -25.17 1.63 -16.63
N THR A 222 -25.21 1.70 -15.29
CA THR A 222 -26.47 1.85 -14.55
C THR A 222 -26.91 3.31 -14.37
N PHE A 223 -26.03 4.29 -14.62
CA PHE A 223 -26.31 5.73 -14.49
C PHE A 223 -26.50 6.47 -15.83
N ASP A 224 -26.69 5.77 -16.94
CA ASP A 224 -27.08 6.38 -18.23
C ASP A 224 -28.54 6.90 -18.24
N PHE A 225 -28.92 7.69 -17.22
CA PHE A 225 -30.03 8.64 -17.35
C PHE A 225 -29.50 9.88 -18.07
N LEU A 226 -29.70 9.86 -19.39
CA LEU A 226 -29.47 10.93 -20.34
C LEU A 226 -30.08 12.25 -19.81
N THR A 227 -29.27 13.10 -19.19
CA THR A 227 -29.72 14.45 -18.83
C THR A 227 -29.59 15.33 -20.07
N LEU A 228 -30.66 15.36 -20.86
CA LEU A 228 -30.77 16.25 -22.01
C LEU A 228 -31.01 17.68 -21.49
N ALA A 229 -29.94 18.47 -21.38
CA ALA A 229 -30.09 19.90 -21.15
C ALA A 229 -30.60 20.54 -22.45
N VAL A 230 -31.87 20.96 -22.45
CA VAL A 230 -32.42 21.84 -23.48
C VAL A 230 -31.96 23.26 -23.16
N LEU A 231 -31.18 23.86 -24.06
CA LEU A 231 -30.86 25.29 -24.08
C LEU A 231 -32.01 26.10 -24.69
#